data_AF-A0A3P5XQH8-F1
#
_entry.id   AF-A0A3P5XQH8-F1
#
_cell.length_a   1.000
_cell.length_b   1.000
_cell.length_c   1.000
_cell.angle_alpha   90.00
_cell.angle_beta   90.00
_cell.angle_gamma   90.00
#
_symmetry.space_group_name_H-M   'P 1'
#
loop_
_entity.id
_entity.type
_entity.pdbx_description
1 polymer ?
#
loop_
_entity_poly.entity_id
_entity_poly.type
_entity_poly.pdbx_seq_one_letter_code
_entity_poly.pdbx_strand_id
1 'polypeptide(L)'
;MSTPASFESTPAKSGMPDWYPELLASVAHQIDTGRSKAVSAANEELVRAYWSIGCELLERESQEGWGSKVVTRLSADLRDRFPEARGFSPRNLRYMKSFAAAWPDFAMLQTASAALPWSHHVLLLEKLAEPEDRLWYMACASAEGWSHSVRGHQIETFA
;
A
#
# COMPACT_ATOMS: atom_id res chain seq x y z
N MET A 1 -41.99 7.36 -28.93
CA MET A 1 -40.85 8.21 -29.33
C MET A 1 -40.25 8.77 -28.05
N SER A 2 -39.09 8.26 -27.62
CA SER A 2 -38.43 8.71 -26.38
C SER A 2 -37.47 9.84 -26.72
N THR A 3 -37.70 11.02 -26.14
CA THR A 3 -36.77 12.17 -26.21
C THR A 3 -35.49 11.80 -25.46
N PRO A 4 -34.31 11.83 -26.09
CA PRO A 4 -33.07 11.61 -25.36
C PRO A 4 -32.84 12.79 -24.41
N ALA A 5 -32.50 12.51 -23.16
CA ALA A 5 -32.11 13.54 -22.22
C ALA A 5 -30.86 14.25 -22.75
N SER A 6 -31.02 15.51 -23.18
CA SER A 6 -29.88 16.38 -23.48
C SER A 6 -29.22 16.78 -22.17
N PHE A 7 -27.96 16.37 -21.98
CA PHE A 7 -27.12 16.97 -20.94
C PHE A 7 -26.84 18.41 -21.35
N GLU A 8 -27.23 19.37 -20.51
CA GLU A 8 -26.87 20.78 -20.70
C GLU A 8 -25.35 20.91 -20.82
N SER A 9 -24.91 21.74 -21.76
CA SER A 9 -23.48 21.98 -21.99
C SER A 9 -22.85 22.64 -20.75
N THR A 10 -21.68 22.14 -20.33
CA THR A 10 -20.93 22.70 -19.20
C THR A 10 -20.66 24.20 -19.41
N PRO A 11 -21.12 25.09 -18.51
CA PRO A 11 -20.92 26.52 -18.65
C PRO A 11 -19.43 26.89 -18.49
N ALA A 12 -19.03 28.00 -19.13
CA ALA A 12 -17.66 28.50 -19.05
C ALA A 12 -17.32 28.98 -17.63
N LYS A 13 -16.08 28.76 -17.18
CA LYS A 13 -15.58 29.24 -15.87
C LYS A 13 -15.73 30.75 -15.67
N SER A 14 -15.62 31.53 -16.75
CA SER A 14 -15.80 33.00 -16.74
C SER A 14 -17.24 33.45 -16.49
N GLY A 15 -18.22 32.54 -16.63
CA GLY A 15 -19.63 32.80 -16.32
C GLY A 15 -20.02 32.39 -14.91
N MET A 16 -19.07 31.93 -14.08
CA MET A 16 -19.35 31.53 -12.71
C MET A 16 -19.29 32.73 -11.76
N PRO A 17 -20.05 32.70 -10.65
CA PRO A 17 -19.96 33.72 -9.61
C PRO A 17 -18.56 33.80 -8.99
N ASP A 18 -18.21 34.96 -8.45
CA ASP A 18 -16.88 35.22 -7.85
C ASP A 18 -16.53 34.26 -6.70
N TRP A 19 -17.51 33.67 -6.03
CA TRP A 19 -17.33 32.69 -4.94
C TRP A 19 -17.05 31.26 -5.44
N TYR A 20 -17.24 30.97 -6.72
CA TYR A 20 -17.11 29.61 -7.26
C TYR A 20 -15.71 28.99 -7.07
N PRO A 21 -14.59 29.73 -7.26
CA PRO A 21 -13.26 29.17 -7.02
C PRO A 21 -13.05 28.66 -5.59
N GLU A 22 -13.63 29.34 -4.58
CA GLU A 22 -13.56 28.92 -3.18
C GLU A 22 -14.36 27.64 -2.94
N LEU A 23 -15.57 27.54 -3.51
CA LEU A 23 -16.36 26.32 -3.47
C LEU A 23 -15.61 25.16 -4.12
N LEU A 24 -15.05 25.36 -5.32
CA LEU A 24 -14.30 24.34 -6.04
C LEU A 24 -13.10 23.85 -5.22
N ALA A 25 -12.33 24.77 -4.62
CA ALA A 25 -11.20 24.42 -3.77
C ALA A 25 -11.64 23.62 -2.53
N SER A 26 -12.74 24.02 -1.89
CA SER A 26 -13.30 23.33 -0.73
C SER A 26 -13.75 21.90 -1.08
N VAL A 27 -14.51 21.73 -2.17
CA VAL A 27 -15.00 20.43 -2.63
C VAL A 27 -13.83 19.53 -3.07
N ALA A 28 -12.86 20.08 -3.81
CA ALA A 28 -11.67 19.35 -4.20
C ALA A 28 -10.89 18.84 -2.97
N HIS A 29 -10.70 19.71 -1.96
CA HIS A 29 -10.03 19.32 -0.72
C HIS A 29 -10.78 18.20 0.04
N GLN A 30 -12.10 18.25 0.10
CA GLN A 30 -12.91 17.19 0.70
C GLN A 30 -12.76 15.86 -0.04
N ILE A 31 -12.78 15.89 -1.38
CA ILE A 31 -12.58 14.71 -2.22
C ILE A 31 -11.18 14.11 -2.00
N ASP A 32 -10.14 14.94 -2.03
CA ASP A 32 -8.75 14.49 -1.86
C ASP A 32 -8.50 13.92 -0.45
N THR A 33 -9.10 14.54 0.58
CA THR A 33 -9.05 14.04 1.96
C THR A 33 -9.74 12.68 2.06
N GLY A 34 -10.94 12.54 1.48
CA GLY A 34 -11.68 11.27 1.48
C GLY A 34 -10.92 10.16 0.76
N ARG A 35 -10.35 10.46 -0.41
CA ARG A 35 -9.52 9.53 -1.18
C ARG A 35 -8.28 9.08 -0.42
N SER A 36 -7.57 10.02 0.19
CA SER A 36 -6.37 9.72 0.98
C SER A 36 -6.69 8.77 2.14
N LYS A 37 -7.78 9.04 2.89
CA LYS A 37 -8.22 8.16 3.98
C LYS A 37 -8.60 6.75 3.50
N ALA A 38 -9.31 6.66 2.37
CA ALA A 38 -9.69 5.38 1.79
C ALA A 38 -8.45 4.55 1.37
N VAL A 39 -7.47 5.20 0.76
CA VAL A 39 -6.20 4.55 0.38
C VAL A 39 -5.42 4.09 1.61
N SER A 40 -5.29 4.94 2.63
CA SER A 40 -4.60 4.57 3.88
C SER A 40 -5.26 3.36 4.55
N ALA A 41 -6.59 3.37 4.69
CA ALA A 41 -7.32 2.24 5.27
C ALA A 41 -7.14 0.94 4.47
N ALA A 42 -7.15 1.04 3.13
CA ALA A 42 -6.89 -0.12 2.28
C ALA A 42 -5.45 -0.64 2.41
N ASN A 43 -4.46 0.26 2.54
CA ASN A 43 -3.07 -0.12 2.77
C ASN A 43 -2.89 -0.85 4.10
N GLU A 44 -3.49 -0.35 5.18
CA GLU A 44 -3.41 -0.97 6.51
C GLU A 44 -3.90 -2.42 6.48
N GLU A 45 -5.06 -2.66 5.85
CA GLU A 45 -5.62 -4.01 5.72
C GLU A 45 -4.78 -4.91 4.81
N LEU A 46 -4.23 -4.38 3.71
CA LEU A 46 -3.31 -5.13 2.86
C LEU A 46 -2.03 -5.52 3.60
N VAL A 47 -1.42 -4.60 4.34
CA VAL A 47 -0.20 -4.86 5.13
C VAL A 47 -0.47 -5.90 6.21
N ARG A 48 -1.63 -5.81 6.90
CA ARG A 48 -2.07 -6.82 7.88
C ARG A 48 -2.25 -8.20 7.26
N ALA A 49 -2.93 -8.27 6.10
CA ALA A 49 -3.14 -9.53 5.40
C ALA A 49 -1.81 -10.16 4.95
N TYR A 50 -0.91 -9.35 4.39
CA TYR A 50 0.41 -9.80 3.94
C TYR A 50 1.30 -10.25 5.08
N TRP A 51 1.27 -9.57 6.23
CA TRP A 51 1.93 -10.05 7.44
C TRP A 51 1.39 -11.41 7.88
N SER A 52 0.07 -11.56 7.94
CA SER A 52 -0.58 -12.80 8.37
C SER A 52 -0.24 -13.98 7.45
N ILE A 53 -0.25 -13.76 6.13
CA ILE A 53 0.20 -14.76 5.14
C ILE A 53 1.67 -15.11 5.36
N GLY A 54 2.53 -14.12 5.63
CA GLY A 54 3.93 -14.34 5.96
C GLY A 54 4.14 -15.22 7.20
N CYS A 55 3.37 -14.98 8.27
CA CYS A 55 3.38 -15.82 9.47
C CYS A 55 2.96 -17.26 9.17
N GLU A 56 1.90 -17.47 8.40
CA GLU A 56 1.45 -18.80 8.01
C GLU A 56 2.53 -19.54 7.19
N LEU A 57 3.20 -18.82 6.28
CA LEU A 57 4.30 -19.38 5.49
C LEU A 57 5.51 -19.77 6.36
N LEU A 58 5.86 -18.95 7.36
CA LEU A 58 6.94 -19.23 8.30
C LEU A 58 6.64 -20.45 9.17
N GLU A 59 5.42 -20.52 9.71
CA GLU A 59 5.01 -21.61 10.59
C GLU A 59 5.01 -22.95 9.85
N ARG A 60 4.51 -22.98 8.62
CA ARG A 60 4.54 -24.20 7.79
C ARG A 60 5.96 -24.60 7.41
N GLU A 61 6.86 -23.62 7.19
CA GLU A 61 8.26 -23.90 6.84
C GLU A 61 9.05 -24.50 8.00
N SER A 62 8.83 -23.99 9.22
CA SER A 62 9.49 -24.51 10.42
C SER A 62 9.04 -25.95 10.74
N GLN A 63 7.77 -26.28 10.51
CA GLN A 63 7.20 -27.59 10.82
C GLN A 63 7.50 -28.65 9.75
N GLU A 64 7.39 -28.30 8.46
CA GLU A 64 7.31 -29.27 7.36
C GLU A 64 8.51 -29.20 6.40
N GLY A 65 9.37 -28.18 6.51
CA GLY A 65 10.61 -28.07 5.71
C GLY A 65 10.39 -27.95 4.20
N TRP A 66 9.18 -27.56 3.77
CA TRP A 66 8.82 -27.38 2.37
C TRP A 66 9.70 -26.32 1.66
N GLY A 67 10.21 -26.67 0.47
CA GLY A 67 11.06 -25.79 -0.32
C GLY A 67 10.30 -24.78 -1.20
N SER A 68 11.04 -24.09 -2.07
CA SER A 68 10.53 -23.07 -3.02
C SER A 68 9.37 -23.52 -3.93
N LYS A 69 9.16 -24.83 -4.08
CA LYS A 69 8.07 -25.43 -4.87
C LYS A 69 6.70 -25.04 -4.33
N VAL A 70 6.53 -24.96 -3.00
CA VAL A 70 5.19 -24.70 -2.47
C VAL A 70 4.80 -23.24 -2.57
N VAL A 71 5.74 -22.31 -2.38
CA VAL A 71 5.52 -20.89 -2.69
C VAL A 71 5.12 -20.69 -4.16
N THR A 72 5.74 -21.46 -5.07
CA THR A 72 5.40 -21.41 -6.50
C THR A 72 3.99 -21.93 -6.75
N ARG A 73 3.60 -23.04 -6.11
CA ARG A 73 2.26 -23.61 -6.23
C ARG A 73 1.18 -22.70 -5.65
N LEU A 74 1.40 -22.20 -4.44
CA LEU A 74 0.50 -21.26 -3.77
C LEU A 74 0.27 -20.01 -4.62
N SER A 75 1.33 -19.47 -5.23
CA SER A 75 1.21 -18.33 -6.15
C SER A 75 0.28 -18.61 -7.34
N ALA A 76 0.42 -19.79 -7.96
CA ALA A 76 -0.44 -20.20 -9.07
C ALA A 76 -1.90 -20.35 -8.60
N ASP A 77 -2.12 -21.07 -7.52
CA ASP A 77 -3.47 -21.36 -7.02
C ASP A 77 -4.19 -20.08 -6.53
N LEU A 78 -3.47 -19.13 -5.92
CA LEU A 78 -4.02 -17.83 -5.54
C LEU A 78 -4.40 -16.98 -6.76
N ARG A 79 -3.61 -17.02 -7.83
CA ARG A 79 -3.94 -16.30 -9.07
C ARG A 79 -5.16 -16.88 -9.76
N ASP A 80 -5.32 -18.20 -9.74
CA ASP A 80 -6.49 -18.87 -10.31
C ASP A 80 -7.75 -18.59 -9.47
N ARG A 81 -7.61 -18.56 -8.14
CA ARG A 81 -8.72 -18.26 -7.22
C ARG A 81 -9.12 -16.78 -7.23
N PHE A 82 -8.17 -15.87 -7.44
CA PHE A 82 -8.37 -14.43 -7.42
C PHE A 82 -7.77 -13.76 -8.67
N PRO A 83 -8.39 -13.92 -9.86
CA PRO A 83 -7.81 -13.46 -11.13
C PRO A 83 -7.57 -11.94 -11.22
N GLU A 84 -8.44 -11.17 -10.58
CA GLU A 84 -8.36 -9.70 -10.55
C GLU A 84 -7.38 -9.17 -9.49
N ALA A 85 -6.94 -10.03 -8.55
CA ALA A 85 -6.07 -9.63 -7.47
C ALA A 85 -4.60 -9.62 -7.93
N ARG A 86 -3.88 -8.56 -7.54
CA ARG A 86 -2.44 -8.41 -7.76
C ARG A 86 -1.69 -8.65 -6.45
N GLY A 87 -0.39 -8.93 -6.55
CA GLY A 87 0.47 -9.08 -5.37
C GLY A 87 0.69 -10.52 -4.89
N PHE A 88 0.23 -11.55 -5.60
CA PHE A 88 0.47 -12.94 -5.22
C PHE A 88 1.53 -13.66 -6.07
N SER A 89 2.53 -12.93 -6.59
CA SER A 89 3.65 -13.56 -7.29
C SER A 89 4.54 -14.35 -6.32
N PRO A 90 5.32 -15.35 -6.77
CA PRO A 90 6.18 -16.12 -5.88
C PRO A 90 7.21 -15.22 -5.17
N ARG A 91 7.67 -14.16 -5.83
CA ARG A 91 8.55 -13.16 -5.24
C ARG A 91 7.85 -12.39 -4.12
N ASN A 92 6.60 -11.97 -4.34
CA ASN A 92 5.89 -11.21 -3.32
C ASN A 92 5.53 -12.06 -2.10
N LEU A 93 5.16 -13.33 -2.28
CA LEU A 93 4.96 -14.27 -1.16
C LEU A 93 6.24 -14.45 -0.33
N ARG A 94 7.42 -14.47 -0.96
CA ARG A 94 8.69 -14.45 -0.22
C ARG A 94 8.90 -13.16 0.57
N TYR A 95 8.52 -12.00 0.02
CA TYR A 95 8.56 -10.76 0.79
C TYR A 95 7.57 -10.76 1.96
N MET A 96 6.37 -11.31 1.79
CA MET A 96 5.41 -11.47 2.90
C MET A 96 6.06 -12.29 4.03
N LYS A 97 6.72 -13.39 3.68
CA LYS A 97 7.48 -14.21 4.63
C LYS A 97 8.60 -13.43 5.32
N SER A 98 9.45 -12.74 4.55
CA SER A 98 10.53 -11.89 5.10
C SER A 98 10.00 -10.74 5.97
N PHE A 99 8.85 -10.18 5.62
CA PHE A 99 8.19 -9.12 6.37
C PHE A 99 7.68 -9.62 7.72
N ALA A 100 7.00 -10.77 7.75
CA ALA A 100 6.59 -11.40 9.00
C ALA A 100 7.80 -11.76 9.88
N ALA A 101 8.91 -12.23 9.29
CA ALA A 101 10.13 -12.54 10.03
C ALA A 101 10.79 -11.27 10.61
N ALA A 102 10.74 -10.15 9.87
CA ALA A 102 11.28 -8.87 10.32
C ALA A 102 10.44 -8.20 11.42
N TRP A 103 9.14 -8.53 11.48
CA TRP A 103 8.19 -7.97 12.44
C TRP A 103 7.41 -9.11 13.14
N PRO A 104 8.00 -9.83 14.11
CA PRO A 104 7.32 -10.95 14.77
C PRO A 104 6.05 -10.54 15.53
N ASP A 105 5.98 -9.28 15.98
CA ASP A 105 4.79 -8.67 16.57
C ASP A 105 4.27 -7.57 15.64
N PHE A 106 3.06 -7.75 15.10
CA PHE A 106 2.43 -6.75 14.24
C PHE A 106 2.20 -5.41 14.95
N ALA A 107 2.08 -5.40 16.28
CA ALA A 107 1.95 -4.16 17.04
C ALA A 107 3.17 -3.23 16.92
N MET A 108 4.33 -3.75 16.48
CA MET A 108 5.51 -2.95 16.15
C MET A 108 5.30 -2.06 14.92
N LEU A 109 4.35 -2.40 14.04
CA LEU A 109 4.00 -1.64 12.83
C LEU A 109 2.95 -0.55 13.10
N GLN A 110 2.91 0.02 14.32
CA GLN A 110 1.99 1.07 14.78
C GLN A 110 1.38 1.92 13.65
N THR A 111 0.07 2.16 13.73
CA THR A 111 -0.89 2.68 12.74
C THR A 111 -0.29 3.39 11.52
N ALA A 112 0.49 4.46 11.75
CA ALA A 112 1.05 5.30 10.71
C ALA A 112 1.98 4.54 9.74
N SER A 113 2.70 3.53 10.24
CA SER A 113 3.55 2.66 9.43
C SER A 113 2.75 1.66 8.61
N ALA A 114 1.63 1.15 9.14
CA ALA A 114 0.75 0.23 8.41
C ALA A 114 -0.02 0.92 7.27
N ALA A 115 -0.22 2.23 7.35
CA ALA A 115 -0.82 3.02 6.27
C ALA A 115 0.12 3.21 5.07
N LEU A 116 1.42 2.88 5.21
CA LEU A 116 2.37 2.96 4.11
C LEU A 116 2.04 1.90 3.05
N PRO A 117 2.10 2.26 1.76
CA PRO A 117 1.98 1.28 0.70
C PRO A 117 2.99 0.13 0.83
N TRP A 118 2.54 -1.08 0.49
CA TRP A 118 3.34 -2.32 0.56
C TRP A 118 4.74 -2.21 -0.07
N SER A 119 4.87 -1.46 -1.16
CA SER A 119 6.16 -1.22 -1.81
C SER A 119 7.23 -0.62 -0.88
N HIS A 120 6.84 0.15 0.13
CA HIS A 120 7.78 0.72 1.09
C HIS A 120 8.31 -0.32 2.04
N HIS A 121 7.45 -1.19 2.55
CA HIS A 121 7.89 -2.31 3.38
C HIS A 121 8.87 -3.20 2.61
N VAL A 122 8.59 -3.50 1.34
CA VAL A 122 9.53 -4.27 0.48
C VAL A 122 10.85 -3.53 0.32
N LEU A 123 10.84 -2.25 -0.02
CA LEU A 123 12.05 -1.46 -0.22
C LEU A 123 12.92 -1.39 1.05
N LEU A 124 12.30 -1.19 2.21
CA LEU A 124 13.00 -1.16 3.50
C LEU A 124 13.62 -2.51 3.86
N LEU A 125 12.93 -3.62 3.53
CA LEU A 125 13.50 -4.96 3.70
C LEU A 125 14.68 -5.21 2.76
N GLU A 126 14.67 -4.66 1.55
CA GLU A 126 15.76 -4.81 0.58
C GLU A 126 16.98 -3.94 0.90
N LYS A 127 16.77 -2.75 1.47
CA LYS A 127 17.81 -1.72 1.58
C LYS A 127 18.41 -1.60 2.97
N LEU A 128 17.66 -1.92 4.03
CA LEU A 128 18.08 -1.73 5.41
C LEU A 128 18.18 -3.10 6.09
N ALA A 129 19.29 -3.35 6.79
CA ALA A 129 19.50 -4.60 7.53
C ALA A 129 18.88 -4.54 8.93
N GLU A 130 19.07 -3.41 9.63
CA GLU A 130 18.69 -3.26 11.02
C GLU A 130 17.20 -2.91 11.19
N PRO A 131 16.48 -3.55 12.13
CA PRO A 131 15.08 -3.22 12.42
C PRO A 131 14.87 -1.76 12.85
N GLU A 132 15.82 -1.18 13.59
CA GLU A 132 15.74 0.18 14.10
C GLU A 132 15.73 1.21 12.96
N ASP A 133 16.59 1.04 11.96
CA ASP A 133 16.64 1.91 10.77
C ASP A 133 15.34 1.86 9.98
N ARG A 134 14.75 0.66 9.86
CA ARG A 134 13.44 0.50 9.19
C ARG A 134 12.34 1.21 9.96
N LEU A 135 12.29 1.09 11.29
CA LEU A 135 11.30 1.79 12.13
C LEU A 135 11.44 3.31 12.03
N TRP A 136 12.67 3.81 12.12
CA TRP A 136 12.96 5.23 11.98
C TRP A 136 12.49 5.74 10.61
N TYR A 137 12.80 5.03 9.54
CA TYR A 137 12.36 5.39 8.19
C TYR A 137 10.84 5.37 8.02
N MET A 138 10.16 4.36 8.57
CA MET A 138 8.69 4.30 8.51
C MET A 138 8.05 5.47 9.24
N ALA A 139 8.59 5.86 10.40
CA ALA A 139 8.14 7.03 11.14
C ALA A 139 8.34 8.33 10.34
N CYS A 140 9.52 8.54 9.75
CA CYS A 140 9.79 9.69 8.89
C CYS A 140 8.89 9.72 7.66
N ALA A 141 8.72 8.58 6.97
CA ALA A 141 7.88 8.49 5.78
C ALA A 141 6.40 8.78 6.09
N SER A 142 5.93 8.41 7.28
CA SER A 142 4.57 8.71 7.72
C SER A 142 4.38 10.17 8.10
N ALA A 143 5.37 10.83 8.71
CA ALA A 143 5.27 12.22 9.13
C ALA A 143 5.26 13.18 7.94
N GLU A 144 6.07 12.90 6.92
CA GLU A 144 6.30 13.79 5.79
C GLU A 144 5.43 13.45 4.55
N GLY A 145 4.63 12.38 4.60
CA GLY A 145 3.76 11.99 3.49
C GLY A 145 4.50 11.63 2.20
N TRP A 146 5.73 11.11 2.31
CA TRP A 146 6.60 10.90 1.15
C TRP A 146 5.97 9.99 0.07
N SER A 147 6.12 10.37 -1.19
CA SER A 147 5.73 9.59 -2.37
C SER A 147 6.83 8.60 -2.80
N HIS A 148 6.48 7.59 -3.62
CA HIS A 148 7.41 6.50 -3.98
C HIS A 148 8.68 7.01 -4.69
N SER A 149 8.56 8.08 -5.48
CA SER A 149 9.63 8.69 -6.28
C SER A 149 10.60 9.53 -5.46
N VAL A 150 10.14 10.20 -4.40
CA VAL A 150 11.02 10.93 -3.45
C VAL A 150 11.92 9.95 -2.65
N ARG A 151 11.52 8.67 -2.61
CA ARG A 151 11.98 7.64 -1.68
C ARG A 151 13.24 6.88 -2.06
N GLY A 152 13.43 6.57 -3.34
CA GLY A 152 14.66 5.90 -3.78
C GLY A 152 15.89 6.77 -3.54
N HIS A 153 15.74 8.08 -3.75
CA HIS A 153 16.81 9.04 -3.63
C HIS A 153 17.25 9.29 -2.17
N GLN A 154 16.31 9.32 -1.22
CA GLN A 154 16.63 9.56 0.20
C GLN A 154 17.27 8.33 0.86
N ILE A 155 16.83 7.11 0.53
CA ILE A 155 17.46 5.88 1.05
C ILE A 155 18.92 5.77 0.61
N GLU A 156 19.25 6.18 -0.62
CA GLU A 156 20.64 6.24 -1.11
C GLU A 156 21.47 7.37 -0.48
N THR A 157 20.81 8.38 0.11
CA THR A 157 21.49 9.52 0.76
C THR A 157 21.86 9.22 2.22
N PHE A 158 21.14 8.30 2.87
CA PHE A 158 21.31 7.97 4.29
C PHE A 158 21.82 6.54 4.57
N ALA A 159 21.96 5.69 3.55
CA ALA A 159 22.61 4.37 3.62
C ALA A 159 24.07 4.44 3.17
#